data_AF-X1L2W1-F1
#
_entry.id   AF-X1L2W1-F1
#
_cell.length_a   1.000
_cell.length_b   1.000
_cell.length_c   1.000
_cell.angle_alpha   90.00
_cell.angle_beta   90.00
_cell.angle_gamma   90.00
#
_symmetry.space_group_name_H-M   'P 1'
#
loop_
_entity.id
_entity.type
_entity.pdbx_description
1 polymer ?
#
loop_
_entity_poly.entity_id
_entity_poly.type
_entity_poly.pdbx_seq_one_letter_code
_entity_poly.pdbx_strand_id
1 'polypeptide(L)'
;MKSFGRFCLVSLLAFCLAVGVIGGCKKAAGYSTTIEQITALIEQRMQENQVTGLSIALVDGQDVVWAKGFGYADKENDVKATTETIYEIGSVSKTITATAVM
;
A
#
# COMPACT_ATOMS: atom_id res chain seq x y z
N MET A 1 -17.04 10.53 47.93
CA MET A 1 -17.10 9.94 46.58
C MET A 1 -17.00 11.03 45.51
N LYS A 2 -15.81 11.59 45.29
CA LYS A 2 -15.54 12.63 44.27
C LYS A 2 -14.04 12.59 43.92
N SER A 3 -13.56 11.65 43.10
CA SER A 3 -12.23 11.76 42.42
C SER A 3 -11.91 10.55 41.51
N PHE A 4 -12.73 10.26 40.49
CA PHE A 4 -12.37 9.21 39.50
C PHE A 4 -12.37 9.69 38.04
N GLY A 5 -12.93 10.87 37.75
CA GLY A 5 -13.12 11.35 36.36
C GLY A 5 -11.98 12.15 35.72
N ARG A 6 -11.01 12.67 36.50
CA ARG A 6 -9.94 13.55 35.97
C ARG A 6 -8.63 12.82 35.60
N PHE A 7 -8.44 11.59 36.06
CA PHE A 7 -7.23 10.81 35.75
C PHE A 7 -7.31 10.08 34.40
N CYS A 8 -8.52 9.73 33.94
CA CYS A 8 -8.70 8.98 32.69
C CYS A 8 -8.53 9.87 31.44
N LEU A 9 -8.91 11.15 31.53
CA LEU A 9 -8.92 12.04 30.35
C LEU A 9 -7.53 12.57 29.95
N VAL A 10 -6.61 12.71 30.91
CA VAL A 10 -5.23 13.21 30.64
C VAL A 10 -4.34 12.10 30.06
N SER A 11 -4.65 10.83 30.36
CA SER A 11 -3.96 9.67 29.79
C SER A 11 -4.28 9.45 28.31
N LEU A 12 -5.45 9.88 27.83
CA LEU A 12 -5.89 9.63 26.45
C LEU A 12 -5.27 10.61 25.45
N LEU A 13 -5.01 11.86 25.86
CA LEU A 13 -4.39 12.87 24.99
C LEU A 13 -2.88 12.66 24.77
N ALA A 14 -2.18 12.01 25.71
CA ALA A 14 -0.75 11.72 25.58
C ALA A 14 -0.44 10.57 24.60
N PHE A 15 -1.40 9.67 24.36
CA PHE A 15 -1.21 8.53 23.46
C PHE A 15 -1.36 8.91 21.98
N CYS A 16 -2.08 10.01 21.67
CA CYS A 16 -2.31 10.44 20.30
C CYS A 16 -1.11 11.14 19.64
N LEU A 17 -0.15 11.66 20.44
CA LEU A 17 1.03 12.35 19.90
C LEU A 17 2.21 11.41 19.56
N ALA A 18 2.23 10.18 20.06
CA ALA A 18 3.35 9.25 19.86
C ALA A 18 3.23 8.38 18.59
N VAL A 19 2.06 8.33 17.94
CA VAL A 19 1.81 7.48 16.76
C VAL A 19 1.94 8.25 15.44
N GLY A 20 2.30 9.55 15.48
CA GLY A 20 2.42 10.40 14.30
C GLY A 20 3.69 10.23 13.46
N VAL A 21 4.59 9.27 13.76
CA VAL A 21 5.95 9.21 13.17
C VAL A 21 6.35 7.80 12.72
N ILE A 22 5.49 7.08 12.01
CA ILE A 22 5.92 5.88 11.25
C ILE A 22 5.25 5.88 9.87
N GLY A 23 5.68 6.81 9.03
CA GLY A 23 5.19 6.93 7.66
C GLY A 23 6.16 7.74 6.80
N GLY A 24 7.46 7.53 7.00
CA GLY A 24 8.47 8.12 6.13
C GLY A 24 8.57 7.28 4.86
N CYS A 25 8.04 7.79 3.74
CA CYS A 25 8.39 7.28 2.42
C CYS A 25 9.89 7.54 2.20
N LYS A 26 10.73 6.53 2.41
CA LYS A 26 12.12 6.60 1.95
C LYS A 26 12.10 6.73 0.43
N LYS A 27 12.44 7.93 -0.03
CA LYS A 27 12.51 8.27 -1.46
C LYS A 27 13.40 7.26 -2.18
N ALA A 28 12.99 6.85 -3.38
CA ALA A 28 13.55 5.84 -4.27
C ALA A 28 15.01 6.06 -4.76
N ALA A 29 15.89 6.68 -3.97
CA ALA A 29 17.18 7.21 -4.39
C ALA A 29 18.21 6.15 -4.87
N GLY A 30 17.88 4.86 -4.85
CA GLY A 30 18.68 3.79 -5.42
C GLY A 30 17.98 2.89 -6.45
N TYR A 31 16.70 3.13 -6.77
CA TYR A 31 15.88 2.19 -7.55
C TYR A 31 15.38 2.74 -8.89
N SER A 32 15.81 3.93 -9.32
CA SER A 32 15.28 4.59 -10.53
C SER A 32 15.38 3.70 -11.77
N THR A 33 16.53 3.09 -12.03
CA THR A 33 16.73 2.20 -13.18
C THR A 33 15.83 0.97 -13.12
N THR A 34 15.68 0.36 -11.94
CA THR A 34 14.77 -0.79 -11.75
C THR A 34 13.32 -0.38 -11.99
N ILE A 35 12.91 0.78 -11.47
CA ILE A 35 11.56 1.33 -11.65
C ILE A 35 11.28 1.62 -13.12
N GLU A 36 12.23 2.20 -13.86
CA GLU A 36 12.09 2.45 -15.30
C GLU A 36 11.95 1.14 -16.09
N GLN A 37 12.83 0.17 -15.84
CA GLN A 37 12.82 -1.13 -16.52
C GLN A 37 11.53 -1.92 -16.22
N ILE A 38 11.11 -1.98 -14.96
CA ILE A 38 9.90 -2.71 -14.59
C ILE A 38 8.65 -2.00 -15.14
N THR A 39 8.62 -0.67 -15.14
CA THR A 39 7.51 0.11 -15.72
C THR A 39 7.34 -0.21 -17.20
N ALA A 40 8.43 -0.18 -17.98
CA ALA A 40 8.38 -0.52 -19.40
C ALA A 40 7.94 -1.98 -19.63
N LEU A 41 8.45 -2.91 -18.82
CA LEU A 41 8.06 -4.32 -18.91
C LEU A 41 6.59 -4.53 -18.56
N ILE A 42 6.08 -3.87 -17.52
CA ILE A 42 4.66 -3.94 -17.12
C ILE A 42 3.79 -3.45 -18.27
N GLU A 43 4.09 -2.28 -18.83
CA GLU A 43 3.30 -1.70 -19.91
C GLU A 43 3.28 -2.61 -21.15
N GLN A 44 4.43 -3.19 -21.51
CA GLN A 44 4.52 -4.18 -22.58
C GLN A 44 3.67 -5.43 -22.28
N ARG A 45 3.81 -6.01 -21.09
CA ARG A 45 3.08 -7.23 -20.71
C ARG A 45 1.59 -7.01 -20.61
N MET A 46 1.15 -5.85 -20.14
CA MET A 46 -0.27 -5.49 -20.09
C MET A 46 -0.86 -5.44 -21.48
N GLN A 47 -0.13 -4.87 -22.45
CA GLN A 47 -0.58 -4.85 -23.86
C GLN A 47 -0.62 -6.26 -24.46
N GLU A 48 0.43 -7.06 -24.29
CA GLU A 48 0.51 -8.44 -24.81
C GLU A 48 -0.61 -9.33 -24.28
N ASN A 49 -0.94 -9.20 -22.99
CA ASN A 49 -1.91 -10.07 -22.30
C ASN A 49 -3.29 -9.43 -22.12
N GLN A 50 -3.51 -8.25 -22.71
CA GLN A 50 -4.79 -7.53 -22.63
C GLN A 50 -5.26 -7.28 -21.19
N VAL A 51 -4.32 -6.99 -20.29
CA VAL A 51 -4.63 -6.73 -18.87
C VAL A 51 -5.26 -5.35 -18.72
N THR A 52 -6.48 -5.28 -18.20
CA THR A 52 -7.23 -4.02 -18.01
C THR A 52 -6.55 -3.06 -17.04
N GLY A 53 -6.08 -3.57 -15.91
CA GLY A 53 -5.38 -2.78 -14.90
C GLY A 53 -4.77 -3.63 -13.80
N LEU A 54 -3.76 -3.09 -13.15
CA LEU A 54 -3.04 -3.71 -12.04
C LEU A 54 -2.36 -2.63 -11.19
N SER A 55 -1.94 -2.99 -9.98
CA SER A 55 -1.14 -2.13 -9.12
C SER A 55 0.05 -2.87 -8.56
N ILE A 56 1.22 -2.22 -8.51
CA ILE A 56 2.48 -2.82 -8.06
C ILE A 56 3.14 -1.90 -7.03
N ALA A 57 3.74 -2.52 -6.02
CA ALA A 57 4.61 -1.87 -5.04
C ALA A 57 5.98 -2.57 -4.99
N LEU A 58 7.04 -1.78 -4.90
CA LEU A 58 8.40 -2.22 -4.59
C LEU A 58 8.68 -1.91 -3.11
N VAL A 59 9.05 -2.94 -2.36
CA VAL A 59 9.31 -2.86 -0.92
C VAL A 59 10.76 -3.24 -0.65
N ASP A 60 11.46 -2.40 0.11
CA ASP A 60 12.81 -2.69 0.64
C ASP A 60 12.78 -2.63 2.17
N GLY A 61 13.05 -3.77 2.82
CA GLY A 61 12.93 -3.92 4.26
C GLY A 61 11.49 -3.72 4.75
N GLN A 62 11.21 -2.57 5.36
CA GLN A 62 9.89 -2.18 5.87
C GLN A 62 9.31 -0.98 5.12
N ASP A 63 10.02 -0.49 4.10
CA ASP A 63 9.69 0.74 3.40
C ASP A 63 9.14 0.41 2.00
N VAL A 64 8.00 0.99 1.65
CA VAL A 64 7.53 1.03 0.26
C VAL A 64 8.32 2.11 -0.46
N VAL A 65 9.26 1.70 -1.32
CA VAL A 65 10.16 2.63 -2.04
C VAL A 65 9.55 3.15 -3.34
N TRP A 66 8.57 2.43 -3.91
CA TRP A 66 7.78 2.87 -5.07
C TRP A 66 6.47 2.10 -5.13
N ALA A 67 5.40 2.76 -5.57
CA ALA A 67 4.14 2.10 -5.90
C ALA A 67 3.44 2.84 -7.04
N LYS A 68 2.75 2.11 -7.91
CA LYS A 68 2.03 2.68 -9.05
C LYS A 68 0.86 1.78 -9.48
N GLY A 69 -0.26 2.41 -9.81
CA GLY A 69 -1.37 1.80 -10.54
C GLY A 69 -1.20 1.98 -12.05
N PHE A 70 -1.59 0.96 -12.81
CA PHE A 70 -1.50 0.89 -14.26
C PHE A 70 -2.86 0.53 -14.86
N GLY A 71 -3.23 1.18 -15.97
CA GLY A 71 -4.49 0.92 -16.64
C GLY A 71 -5.71 1.41 -15.85
N TYR A 72 -6.76 0.60 -15.82
CA TYR A 72 -8.07 0.96 -15.28
C TYR A 72 -8.51 0.00 -14.17
N ALA A 73 -9.12 0.55 -13.13
CA ALA A 73 -9.89 -0.22 -12.16
C ALA A 73 -11.28 -0.56 -12.73
N ASP A 74 -11.85 0.35 -13.52
CA ASP A 74 -13.09 0.19 -14.25
C ASP A 74 -12.92 0.88 -15.60
N LYS A 75 -12.92 0.10 -16.68
CA LYS A 75 -12.62 0.60 -18.02
C LYS A 75 -13.84 1.27 -18.66
N GLU A 76 -15.02 0.76 -18.35
CA GLU A 76 -16.30 1.22 -18.86
C GLU A 76 -16.63 2.62 -18.33
N ASN A 77 -16.23 2.91 -17.09
CA ASN A 77 -16.43 4.20 -16.43
C ASN A 77 -15.16 5.08 -16.39
N ASP A 78 -14.10 4.73 -17.14
CA ASP A 78 -12.83 5.48 -17.22
C ASP A 78 -12.14 5.72 -15.85
N VAL A 79 -12.31 4.79 -14.91
CA VAL A 79 -11.69 4.87 -13.58
C VAL A 79 -10.28 4.28 -13.64
N LYS A 80 -9.27 5.11 -13.43
CA LYS A 80 -7.87 4.68 -13.42
C LYS A 80 -7.57 3.79 -12.20
N ALA A 81 -6.74 2.79 -12.42
CA ALA A 81 -6.15 2.04 -11.31
C ALA A 81 -5.15 2.94 -10.56
N THR A 82 -5.18 2.89 -9.24
CA THR A 82 -4.30 3.66 -8.34
C THR A 82 -3.72 2.73 -7.28
N THR A 83 -2.77 3.22 -6.48
CA THR A 83 -2.22 2.45 -5.34
C THR A 83 -3.27 2.03 -4.32
N GLU A 84 -4.43 2.69 -4.30
CA GLU A 84 -5.54 2.42 -3.38
C GLU A 84 -6.64 1.56 -4.01
N THR A 85 -6.49 1.11 -5.26
CA THR A 85 -7.50 0.25 -5.90
C THR A 85 -7.54 -1.10 -5.21
N ILE A 86 -8.74 -1.53 -4.81
CA ILE A 86 -8.97 -2.82 -4.17
C ILE A 86 -9.19 -3.89 -5.23
N TYR A 87 -8.50 -5.02 -5.09
CA TYR A 87 -8.59 -6.18 -5.98
C TYR A 87 -9.00 -7.43 -5.19
N GLU A 88 -9.67 -8.36 -5.86
CA GLU A 88 -9.82 -9.72 -5.34
C GLU A 88 -8.50 -10.48 -5.49
N ILE A 89 -7.87 -10.82 -4.36
CA ILE A 89 -6.52 -11.41 -4.36
C ILE A 89 -6.51 -12.96 -4.44
N GLY A 90 -7.68 -13.60 -4.37
CA GLY A 90 -7.84 -15.04 -4.54
C GLY A 90 -6.92 -15.88 -3.63
N SER A 91 -6.16 -16.81 -4.22
CA SER A 91 -5.26 -17.70 -3.46
C SER A 91 -4.13 -16.98 -2.73
N VAL A 92 -3.83 -15.71 -3.05
CA VAL A 92 -2.87 -14.91 -2.28
C VAL A 92 -3.33 -14.74 -0.84
N SER A 93 -4.64 -14.73 -0.55
CA SER A 93 -5.18 -14.67 0.81
C SER A 93 -4.64 -15.76 1.74
N LYS A 94 -4.19 -16.90 1.20
CA LYS A 94 -3.65 -18.02 1.98
C LYS A 94 -2.38 -17.65 2.73
N THR A 95 -1.54 -16.76 2.18
CA THR A 95 -0.32 -16.33 2.87
C THR A 95 -0.67 -15.55 4.13
N ILE A 96 -1.69 -14.68 4.06
CA ILE A 96 -2.21 -13.93 5.21
C ILE A 96 -2.79 -14.87 6.26
N THR A 97 -3.62 -15.84 5.86
CA THR A 97 -4.15 -16.84 6.80
C THR A 97 -3.04 -17.67 7.43
N ALA A 98 -2.03 -18.08 6.67
CA ALA A 98 -0.89 -18.81 7.20
C ALA A 98 -0.14 -17.97 8.24
N THR A 99 0.16 -16.71 7.95
CA THR A 99 0.79 -15.79 8.90
C THR A 99 -0.05 -15.58 10.16
N ALA A 100 -1.39 -15.55 10.06
CA ALA A 100 -2.25 -15.39 11.23
C ALA A 100 -2.29 -16.62 12.16
N VAL A 101 -1.93 -17.80 11.64
CA VAL A 101 -1.89 -19.06 12.41
C VAL A 101 -0.50 -19.32 13.02
N MET A 102 0.56 -18.74 12.46
CA MET A 102 1.94 -18.85 12.96
C MET A 102 2.20 -17.91 14.13
#